data_AF-A0A4Y9UK95-F1
#
_entry.id   AF-A0A4Y9UK95-F1
#
_cell.length_a   1.000
_cell.length_b   1.000
_cell.length_c   1.000
_cell.angle_alpha   90.00
_cell.angle_beta   90.00
_cell.angle_gamma   90.00
#
_symmetry.space_group_name_H-M   'P 1'
#
loop_
_entity.id
_entity.type
_entity.pdbx_description
1 polymer ?
#
loop_
_entity_poly.entity_id
_entity_poly.type
_entity_poly.pdbx_seq_one_letter_code
_entity_poly.pdbx_strand_id
1 'polypeptide(L)'
;MTIVLRCILESEGNEAALCEPIVRAVAGVVREFEDHGLKLVEAFDSIPLLRIMSMMRELEYFSATDAPMALSIILRNKLRRILIKPEPEPVKRSKAERLAAEKAAAAADKAAAAAVRGAANARNIEIGRQIAALRDQTPNNRAFGRLRNKQFDVDTVAACEMMRVARMYGTRPEIYRSNVAWQTLAELSATCLSPAHRRDFERRIVAGEPVRAKEIAAARS
;
A
#
# COMPACT_ATOMS: atom_id res chain seq x y z
N MET A 1 -49.55 -5.29 -0.83
CA MET A 1 -50.49 -4.89 0.25
C MET A 1 -50.71 -6.03 1.25
N THR A 2 -50.98 -7.26 0.80
CA THR A 2 -51.31 -8.39 1.67
C THR A 2 -50.24 -8.67 2.73
N ILE A 3 -48.96 -8.80 2.35
CA ILE A 3 -47.87 -9.11 3.29
C ILE A 3 -47.63 -8.02 4.36
N VAL A 4 -47.89 -6.75 4.02
CA VAL A 4 -47.77 -5.61 4.95
C VAL A 4 -48.76 -5.73 6.10
N LEU A 5 -50.01 -6.06 5.78
CA LEU A 5 -51.05 -6.24 6.80
C LEU A 5 -50.76 -7.45 7.68
N ARG A 6 -50.23 -8.53 7.10
CA ARG A 6 -49.81 -9.72 7.86
C ARG A 6 -48.70 -9.40 8.86
N CYS A 7 -47.68 -8.63 8.45
CA CYS A 7 -46.59 -8.20 9.33
C CYS A 7 -47.04 -7.32 10.51
N ILE A 8 -48.26 -6.77 10.49
CA ILE A 8 -48.80 -5.94 11.57
C ILE A 8 -49.81 -6.74 12.40
N LEU A 9 -50.76 -7.39 11.72
CA LEU A 9 -51.91 -8.03 12.36
C LEU A 9 -51.64 -9.45 12.84
N GLU A 10 -50.72 -10.16 12.19
CA GLU A 10 -50.34 -11.54 12.58
C GLU A 10 -49.11 -11.57 13.49
N SER A 11 -48.43 -10.45 13.69
CA SER A 11 -47.29 -10.38 14.60
C SER A 11 -47.72 -10.09 16.04
N GLU A 12 -47.13 -10.81 17.01
CA GLU A 12 -47.47 -10.73 18.42
C GLU A 12 -47.15 -9.34 19.02
N GLY A 13 -48.12 -8.71 19.68
CA GLY A 13 -47.94 -7.42 20.37
C GLY A 13 -48.03 -6.17 19.48
N ASN A 14 -48.37 -6.33 18.19
CA ASN A 14 -48.57 -5.23 17.24
C ASN A 14 -50.02 -5.10 16.75
N GLU A 15 -50.97 -5.80 17.37
CA GLU A 15 -52.37 -5.89 16.93
C GLU A 15 -53.04 -4.50 16.85
N ALA A 16 -52.66 -3.59 17.75
CA ALA A 16 -53.12 -2.21 17.80
C ALA A 16 -52.26 -1.23 16.98
N ALA A 17 -51.26 -1.70 16.24
CA ALA A 17 -50.34 -0.88 15.45
C ALA A 17 -50.87 -0.52 14.06
N LEU A 18 -52.11 -0.90 13.73
CA LEU A 18 -52.74 -0.58 12.45
C LEU A 18 -53.16 0.90 12.37
N CYS A 19 -52.18 1.78 12.22
CA CYS A 19 -52.40 3.20 11.95
C CYS A 19 -51.55 3.68 10.78
N GLU A 20 -51.99 4.75 10.12
CA GLU A 20 -51.39 5.26 8.88
C GLU A 20 -49.85 5.39 8.90
N PRO A 21 -49.20 6.02 9.91
CA PRO A 21 -47.75 6.19 9.89
C PRO A 21 -46.99 4.86 9.95
N ILE A 22 -47.52 3.87 10.68
CA ILE A 22 -46.92 2.54 10.81
C ILE A 22 -47.16 1.75 9.53
N VAL A 23 -48.37 1.77 8.97
CA VAL A 23 -48.68 1.09 7.70
C VAL A 23 -47.79 1.61 6.57
N ARG A 24 -47.63 2.93 6.46
CA ARG A 24 -46.72 3.53 5.47
C ARG A 24 -45.28 3.09 5.68
N ALA A 25 -44.81 3.07 6.93
CA ALA A 25 -43.44 2.69 7.24
C ALA A 25 -43.14 1.21 6.95
N VAL A 26 -44.04 0.32 7.36
CA VAL A 26 -43.95 -1.12 7.09
C VAL A 26 -44.02 -1.38 5.58
N ALA A 27 -44.95 -0.75 4.86
CA ALA A 27 -45.04 -0.87 3.40
C ALA A 27 -43.77 -0.40 2.69
N GLY A 28 -43.09 0.63 3.22
CA GLY A 28 -41.84 1.15 2.67
C GLY A 28 -40.65 0.20 2.80
N VAL A 29 -40.71 -0.79 3.69
CA VAL A 29 -39.58 -1.69 3.98
C VAL A 29 -39.85 -3.13 3.58
N VAL A 30 -41.09 -3.61 3.70
CA VAL A 30 -41.45 -5.01 3.45
C VAL A 30 -41.01 -5.48 2.06
N ARG A 31 -41.11 -4.61 1.04
CA ARG A 31 -40.67 -4.92 -0.33
C ARG A 31 -39.21 -5.34 -0.45
N GLU A 32 -38.33 -4.88 0.45
CA GLU A 32 -36.90 -5.22 0.46
C GLU A 32 -36.62 -6.63 1.01
N PHE A 33 -37.58 -7.26 1.69
CA PHE A 33 -37.43 -8.54 2.38
C PHE A 33 -38.53 -9.56 2.01
N GLU A 34 -39.30 -9.30 0.94
CA GLU A 34 -40.42 -10.16 0.52
C GLU A 34 -39.99 -11.61 0.25
N ASP A 35 -38.74 -11.81 -0.16
CA ASP A 35 -38.11 -13.11 -0.40
C ASP A 35 -37.97 -13.98 0.87
N HIS A 36 -38.05 -13.38 2.07
CA HIS A 36 -38.00 -14.10 3.34
C HIS A 36 -39.35 -14.71 3.74
N GLY A 37 -40.44 -14.40 3.02
CA GLY A 37 -41.75 -15.05 3.19
C GLY A 37 -42.30 -14.96 4.63
N LEU A 38 -42.66 -16.10 5.23
CA LEU A 38 -43.19 -16.15 6.59
C LEU A 38 -42.19 -15.69 7.66
N LYS A 39 -40.88 -15.89 7.44
CA LYS A 39 -39.84 -15.41 8.37
C LYS A 39 -39.85 -13.90 8.52
N LEU A 40 -40.31 -13.18 7.50
CA LEU A 40 -40.50 -11.73 7.60
C LEU A 40 -41.58 -11.40 8.63
N VAL A 41 -42.70 -12.12 8.62
CA VAL A 41 -43.79 -11.92 9.59
C VAL A 41 -43.30 -12.24 11.01
N GLU A 42 -42.63 -13.36 11.20
CA GLU A 42 -42.03 -13.76 12.49
C GLU A 42 -40.98 -12.73 12.99
N ALA A 43 -40.25 -12.07 12.07
CA ALA A 43 -39.31 -11.02 12.46
C ALA A 43 -40.01 -9.81 13.10
N PHE A 44 -41.27 -9.54 12.76
CA PHE A 44 -42.05 -8.45 13.35
C PHE A 44 -42.51 -8.76 14.79
N ASP A 45 -42.57 -10.02 15.21
CA ASP A 45 -42.82 -10.39 16.63
C ASP A 45 -41.74 -9.81 17.56
N SER A 46 -40.51 -9.67 17.03
CA SER A 46 -39.37 -9.10 17.74
C SER A 46 -39.29 -7.57 17.63
N ILE A 47 -40.24 -6.92 16.95
CA ILE A 47 -40.22 -5.48 16.68
C ILE A 47 -41.50 -4.83 17.23
N PRO A 48 -41.44 -4.20 18.43
CA PRO A 48 -42.61 -3.56 19.03
C PRO A 48 -42.90 -2.21 18.35
N LEU A 49 -43.75 -2.21 17.33
CA LEU A 49 -44.01 -1.06 16.45
C LEU A 49 -44.53 0.17 17.20
N LEU A 50 -45.51 -0.04 18.10
CA LEU A 50 -46.09 1.04 18.90
C LEU A 50 -45.07 1.67 19.86
N ARG A 51 -44.22 0.84 20.47
CA ARG A 51 -43.19 1.34 21.38
C ARG A 51 -42.16 2.20 20.64
N ILE A 52 -41.71 1.76 19.47
CA ILE A 52 -40.78 2.54 18.64
C ILE A 52 -41.42 3.86 18.24
N MET A 53 -42.69 3.85 17.82
CA MET A 53 -43.41 5.06 17.45
C MET A 53 -43.60 6.02 18.64
N SER A 54 -43.87 5.52 19.85
CA SER A 54 -43.92 6.34 21.07
C SER A 54 -42.59 7.01 21.35
N MET A 55 -41.50 6.23 21.36
CA MET A 55 -40.15 6.76 21.58
C MET A 55 -39.77 7.82 20.54
N MET A 56 -40.16 7.63 19.27
CA MET A 56 -39.91 8.62 18.24
C MET A 56 -40.68 9.92 18.48
N ARG A 57 -41.91 9.86 19.01
CA ARG A 57 -42.69 11.05 19.36
C ARG A 57 -42.09 11.79 20.56
N GLU A 58 -41.64 11.06 21.57
CA GLU A 58 -41.01 11.61 22.78
C GLU A 58 -39.72 12.39 22.48
N LEU A 59 -39.03 12.07 21.38
CA LEU A 59 -37.83 12.81 20.97
C LEU A 59 -38.13 14.22 20.45
N GLU A 60 -39.40 14.56 20.17
CA GLU A 60 -39.86 15.85 19.61
C GLU A 60 -39.08 16.32 18.36
N TYR A 61 -38.36 15.41 17.71
CA TYR A 61 -37.45 15.69 16.60
C TYR A 61 -38.09 15.42 15.25
N PHE A 62 -39.09 14.54 15.19
CA PHE A 62 -39.72 14.10 13.95
C PHE A 62 -41.09 14.74 13.79
N SER A 63 -41.28 15.46 12.68
CA SER A 63 -42.61 15.94 12.29
C SER A 63 -43.53 14.76 11.95
N ALA A 64 -44.85 14.96 12.00
CA ALA A 64 -45.82 13.92 11.63
C ALA A 64 -45.62 13.43 10.19
N THR A 65 -45.09 14.28 9.31
CA THR A 65 -44.82 14.00 7.90
C THR A 65 -43.54 13.15 7.73
N ASP A 66 -42.52 13.37 8.56
CA ASP A 66 -41.22 12.69 8.47
C ASP A 66 -41.16 11.38 9.28
N ALA A 67 -42.02 11.25 10.29
CA ALA A 67 -42.06 10.09 11.18
C ALA A 67 -42.17 8.74 10.44
N PRO A 68 -43.00 8.58 9.38
CA PRO A 68 -43.05 7.33 8.63
C PRO A 68 -41.72 6.97 7.95
N MET A 69 -41.00 7.96 7.41
CA MET A 69 -39.70 7.75 6.76
C MET A 69 -38.64 7.33 7.77
N ALA A 70 -38.55 8.05 8.89
CA ALA A 70 -37.63 7.71 9.97
C ALA A 70 -37.94 6.32 10.55
N LEU A 71 -39.22 5.98 10.73
CA LEU A 71 -39.64 4.66 11.18
C LEU A 71 -39.23 3.58 10.18
N SER A 72 -39.38 3.83 8.87
CA SER A 72 -38.94 2.91 7.80
C SER A 72 -37.44 2.61 7.91
N ILE A 73 -36.60 3.63 8.15
CA ILE A 73 -35.15 3.43 8.31
C ILE A 73 -34.85 2.55 9.53
N ILE A 74 -35.53 2.77 10.66
CA ILE A 74 -35.38 1.96 11.87
C ILE A 74 -35.79 0.52 11.61
N LEU A 75 -36.96 0.31 11.00
CA LEU A 75 -37.49 -1.01 10.67
C LEU A 75 -36.53 -1.76 9.73
N ARG A 76 -36.03 -1.11 8.67
CA ARG A 76 -35.06 -1.69 7.76
C ARG A 76 -33.81 -2.18 8.49
N ASN A 77 -33.24 -1.35 9.37
CA ASN A 77 -32.05 -1.74 10.13
C ASN A 77 -32.30 -2.89 11.10
N LYS A 78 -33.48 -2.93 11.75
CA LYS A 78 -33.87 -4.04 12.63
C LYS A 78 -34.07 -5.33 11.83
N LEU A 79 -34.81 -5.28 10.74
CA LEU A 79 -35.05 -6.43 9.87
C LEU A 79 -33.75 -6.97 9.27
N ARG A 80 -32.81 -6.10 8.83
CA ARG A 80 -31.48 -6.55 8.41
C ARG A 80 -30.77 -7.34 9.51
N ARG A 81 -30.80 -6.89 10.76
CA ARG A 81 -30.14 -7.61 11.86
C ARG A 81 -30.79 -8.96 12.17
N ILE A 82 -32.10 -9.08 12.00
CA ILE A 82 -32.86 -10.31 12.29
C ILE A 82 -32.74 -11.31 11.14
N LEU A 83 -32.92 -10.84 9.90
CA LEU A 83 -33.04 -11.68 8.71
C LEU A 83 -31.72 -11.90 7.99
N ILE A 84 -30.82 -10.91 8.02
CA ILE A 84 -29.52 -10.98 7.38
C ILE A 84 -28.46 -11.19 8.46
N LYS A 85 -27.81 -12.35 8.42
CA LYS A 85 -26.68 -12.64 9.31
C LYS A 85 -25.61 -11.56 9.09
N PRO A 86 -25.19 -10.80 10.11
CA PRO A 86 -24.20 -9.75 9.92
C PRO A 86 -22.90 -10.37 9.40
N GLU A 87 -22.35 -9.80 8.33
CA GLU A 87 -20.98 -10.10 7.91
C GLU A 87 -20.05 -9.84 9.11
N PRO A 88 -19.09 -10.74 9.39
CA PRO A 88 -18.17 -10.52 10.49
C PRO A 88 -17.44 -9.19 10.25
N GLU A 89 -17.52 -8.27 11.21
CA GLU A 89 -16.82 -6.99 11.10
C GLU A 89 -15.33 -7.24 10.86
N PRO A 90 -14.69 -6.49 9.95
CA PRO A 90 -13.25 -6.64 9.73
C PRO A 90 -12.53 -6.40 11.05
N VAL A 91 -11.79 -7.40 11.51
CA VAL A 91 -11.05 -7.36 12.78
C VAL A 91 -10.17 -6.11 12.77
N LYS A 92 -10.48 -5.15 13.66
CA LYS A 92 -9.68 -3.94 13.82
C LYS A 92 -8.28 -4.35 14.28
N ARG A 93 -7.31 -4.30 13.37
CA ARG A 93 -5.90 -4.56 13.69
C ARG A 93 -5.45 -3.67 14.82
N SER A 94 -4.71 -4.25 15.77
CA SER A 94 -4.16 -3.49 16.89
C SER A 94 -3.19 -2.42 16.40
N LYS A 95 -2.96 -1.37 17.20
CA LYS A 95 -1.96 -0.34 16.88
C LYS A 95 -0.57 -0.93 16.62
N ALA A 96 -0.22 -2.00 17.35
CA ALA A 96 1.04 -2.71 17.20
C ALA A 96 1.15 -3.41 15.83
N GLU A 97 0.08 -4.09 15.40
CA GLU A 97 0.02 -4.74 14.09
C GLU A 97 0.07 -3.75 12.94
N ARG A 98 -0.58 -2.59 13.09
CA ARG A 98 -0.50 -1.50 12.10
C ARG A 98 0.92 -0.97 11.96
N LEU A 99 1.58 -0.69 13.08
CA LEU A 99 2.96 -0.21 13.06
C LEU A 99 3.93 -1.25 12.50
N ALA A 100 3.72 -2.54 12.79
CA ALA A 100 4.51 -3.62 12.22
C ALA A 100 4.31 -3.73 10.71
N ALA A 101 3.07 -3.63 10.22
CA ALA A 101 2.76 -3.64 8.79
C ALA A 101 3.36 -2.44 8.05
N GLU A 102 3.28 -1.24 8.63
CA GLU A 102 3.89 -0.02 8.08
C GLU A 102 5.42 -0.15 8.01
N LYS A 103 6.06 -0.68 9.06
CA LYS A 103 7.51 -0.95 9.05
C LYS A 103 7.91 -1.99 7.99
N ALA A 104 7.11 -3.05 7.83
CA ALA A 104 7.35 -4.07 6.83
C ALA A 104 7.23 -3.51 5.40
N ALA A 105 6.21 -2.69 5.15
CA ALA A 105 6.03 -1.99 3.88
C ALA A 105 7.21 -1.06 3.58
N ALA A 106 7.62 -0.22 4.54
CA ALA A 106 8.77 0.65 4.39
C ALA A 106 10.09 -0.11 4.15
N ALA A 107 10.26 -1.28 4.77
CA ALA A 107 11.40 -2.15 4.54
C ALA A 107 11.39 -2.76 3.13
N ALA A 108 10.22 -3.18 2.64
CA ALA A 108 10.06 -3.69 1.28
C ALA A 108 10.36 -2.62 0.23
N ASP A 109 9.85 -1.40 0.41
CA ASP A 109 10.13 -0.26 -0.48
C ASP A 109 11.63 0.06 -0.52
N LYS A 110 12.28 0.05 0.65
CA LYS A 110 13.74 0.24 0.75
C LYS A 110 14.51 -0.86 0.04
N ALA A 111 14.08 -2.12 0.16
CA ALA A 111 14.71 -3.25 -0.52
C ALA A 111 14.53 -3.16 -2.05
N ALA A 112 13.35 -2.78 -2.53
CA ALA A 112 13.08 -2.55 -3.95
C ALA A 112 13.98 -1.43 -4.52
N ALA A 113 14.08 -0.30 -3.81
CA ALA A 113 14.97 0.80 -4.21
C ALA A 113 16.45 0.38 -4.25
N ALA A 114 16.89 -0.44 -3.30
CA ALA A 114 18.24 -1.01 -3.29
C ALA A 114 18.50 -1.92 -4.50
N ALA A 115 17.54 -2.78 -4.85
CA ALA A 115 17.63 -3.66 -6.01
C ALA A 115 17.71 -2.88 -7.34
N VAL A 116 16.88 -1.85 -7.50
CA VAL A 116 16.93 -0.94 -8.68
C VAL A 116 18.31 -0.30 -8.81
N ARG A 117 18.87 0.19 -7.69
CA ARG A 117 20.20 0.79 -7.68
C ARG A 117 21.31 -0.22 -7.99
N GLY A 118 21.26 -1.41 -7.40
CA GLY A 118 22.20 -2.49 -7.70
C GLY A 118 22.19 -2.88 -9.17
N ALA A 119 21.01 -2.92 -9.80
CA ALA A 119 20.87 -3.16 -11.23
C ALA A 119 21.49 -2.02 -12.08
N ALA A 120 21.27 -0.76 -11.70
CA ALA A 120 21.90 0.38 -12.37
C ALA A 120 23.43 0.36 -12.25
N ASN A 121 23.97 0.07 -11.05
CA ASN A 121 25.41 -0.08 -10.84
C ASN A 121 25.99 -1.21 -11.71
N ALA A 122 25.30 -2.35 -11.80
CA ALA A 122 25.73 -3.46 -12.64
C ALA A 122 25.82 -3.08 -14.12
N ARG A 123 24.84 -2.32 -14.64
CA ARG A 123 24.88 -1.80 -16.02
C ARG A 123 26.05 -0.86 -16.24
N ASN A 124 26.29 0.08 -15.32
CA ASN A 124 27.42 1.01 -15.43
C ASN A 124 28.77 0.30 -15.41
N ILE A 125 28.90 -0.75 -14.60
CA ILE A 125 30.10 -1.60 -14.58
C ILE A 125 30.28 -2.31 -15.92
N GLU A 126 29.22 -2.88 -16.48
CA GLU A 126 29.29 -3.57 -17.76
C GLU A 126 29.69 -2.61 -18.90
N ILE A 127 29.08 -1.44 -18.97
CA ILE A 127 29.48 -0.37 -19.89
C ILE A 127 30.96 -0.02 -19.67
N GLY A 128 31.39 0.13 -18.42
CA GLY A 128 32.79 0.39 -18.08
C GLY A 128 33.77 -0.69 -18.57
N ARG A 129 33.38 -1.98 -18.51
CA ARG A 129 34.19 -3.10 -19.06
C ARG A 129 34.28 -3.02 -20.57
N GLN A 130 33.17 -2.75 -21.25
CA GLN A 130 33.14 -2.63 -22.71
C GLN A 130 33.97 -1.44 -23.19
N ILE A 131 33.88 -0.29 -22.52
CA ILE A 131 34.71 0.88 -22.82
C ILE A 131 36.19 0.58 -22.55
N ALA A 132 36.52 -0.16 -21.49
CA ALA A 132 37.89 -0.58 -21.22
C ALA A 132 38.45 -1.50 -22.32
N ALA A 133 37.68 -2.49 -22.76
CA ALA A 133 38.07 -3.36 -23.88
C ALA A 133 38.24 -2.57 -25.18
N LEU A 134 37.34 -1.61 -25.47
CA LEU A 134 37.47 -0.71 -26.61
C LEU A 134 38.77 0.12 -26.51
N ARG A 135 39.13 0.59 -25.31
CA ARG A 135 40.35 1.36 -25.09
C ARG A 135 41.60 0.55 -25.39
N ASP A 136 41.62 -0.72 -25.00
CA ASP A 136 42.75 -1.64 -25.20
C ASP A 136 42.95 -1.96 -26.68
N GLN A 137 41.86 -1.98 -27.46
CA GLN A 137 41.89 -2.21 -28.91
C GLN A 137 42.18 -0.95 -29.74
N THR A 138 42.17 0.24 -29.13
CA THR A 138 42.29 1.51 -29.86
C THR A 138 43.66 2.16 -29.67
N PRO A 139 44.44 2.39 -30.74
CA PRO A 139 45.83 2.84 -30.61
C PRO A 139 46.01 4.30 -30.17
N ASN A 140 45.03 5.18 -30.42
CA ASN A 140 45.15 6.60 -30.04
C ASN A 140 43.88 7.17 -29.40
N ASN A 141 44.06 8.21 -28.57
CA ASN A 141 42.98 8.81 -27.78
C ASN A 141 41.90 9.45 -28.65
N ARG A 142 42.24 9.99 -29.83
CA ARG A 142 41.28 10.64 -30.73
C ARG A 142 40.34 9.63 -31.39
N ALA A 143 40.86 8.48 -31.82
CA ALA A 143 40.05 7.38 -32.34
C ALA A 143 39.16 6.80 -31.23
N PHE A 144 39.72 6.62 -30.03
CA PHE A 144 38.98 6.10 -28.88
C PHE A 144 37.80 7.00 -28.51
N GLY A 145 38.03 8.31 -28.39
CA GLY A 145 36.95 9.27 -28.08
C GLY A 145 35.82 9.25 -29.11
N ARG A 146 36.16 9.16 -30.41
CA ARG A 146 35.16 9.03 -31.49
C ARG A 146 34.35 7.74 -31.40
N LEU A 147 35.01 6.60 -31.18
CA LEU A 147 34.35 5.31 -31.08
C LEU A 147 33.47 5.20 -29.84
N ARG A 148 33.96 5.70 -28.69
CA ARG A 148 33.19 5.76 -27.44
C ARG A 148 31.91 6.57 -27.61
N ASN A 149 32.01 7.79 -28.15
CA ASN A 149 30.84 8.65 -28.36
C ASN A 149 29.83 8.00 -29.32
N LYS A 150 30.31 7.27 -30.33
CA LYS A 150 29.45 6.56 -31.29
C LYS A 150 28.72 5.36 -30.65
N GLN A 151 29.36 4.64 -29.73
CA GLN A 151 28.83 3.36 -29.20
C GLN A 151 28.03 3.51 -27.91
N PHE A 152 28.40 4.43 -27.02
CA PHE A 152 27.89 4.44 -25.64
C PHE A 152 27.19 5.73 -25.23
N ASP A 153 27.30 6.81 -26.02
CA ASP A 153 26.73 8.13 -25.72
C ASP A 153 26.98 8.60 -24.27
N VAL A 154 28.19 8.35 -23.76
CA VAL A 154 28.63 8.80 -22.42
C VAL A 154 29.72 9.85 -22.56
N ASP A 155 29.67 10.84 -21.67
CA ASP A 155 30.72 11.85 -21.58
C ASP A 155 32.06 11.26 -21.11
N THR A 156 33.14 12.03 -21.28
CA THR A 156 34.49 11.56 -20.97
C THR A 156 34.71 11.27 -19.49
N VAL A 157 34.12 12.08 -18.59
CA VAL A 157 34.32 11.95 -17.15
C VAL A 157 33.60 10.69 -16.66
N ALA A 158 32.34 10.52 -17.05
CA ALA A 158 31.54 9.34 -16.74
C ALA A 158 32.20 8.07 -17.28
N ALA A 159 32.70 8.08 -18.51
CA ALA A 159 33.39 6.93 -19.09
C ALA A 159 34.66 6.53 -18.33
N CYS A 160 35.50 7.50 -17.97
CA CYS A 160 36.71 7.24 -17.17
C CYS A 160 36.35 6.67 -15.79
N GLU A 161 35.30 7.19 -15.17
CA GLU A 161 34.80 6.69 -13.89
C GLU A 161 34.28 5.26 -14.00
N MET A 162 33.41 4.97 -14.97
CA MET A 162 32.87 3.64 -15.22
C MET A 162 33.99 2.63 -15.50
N MET A 163 34.96 2.97 -16.34
CA MET A 163 36.12 2.10 -16.61
C MET A 163 36.91 1.78 -15.35
N ARG A 164 37.17 2.80 -14.51
CA ARG A 164 37.94 2.65 -13.27
C ARG A 164 37.20 1.77 -12.26
N VAL A 165 35.91 2.03 -12.04
CA VAL A 165 35.06 1.23 -11.16
C VAL A 165 34.95 -0.21 -11.68
N ALA A 166 34.76 -0.40 -12.99
CA ALA A 166 34.66 -1.71 -13.62
C ALA A 166 35.95 -2.53 -13.50
N ARG A 167 37.13 -1.90 -13.68
CA ARG A 167 38.42 -2.57 -13.48
C ARG A 167 38.62 -3.03 -12.04
N MET A 168 38.14 -2.27 -11.06
CA MET A 168 38.35 -2.57 -9.64
C MET A 168 37.31 -3.55 -9.08
N TYR A 169 36.03 -3.40 -9.45
CA TYR A 169 34.91 -4.12 -8.84
C TYR A 169 34.11 -4.97 -9.81
N GLY A 170 34.48 -5.04 -11.10
CA GLY A 170 33.70 -5.79 -12.10
C GLY A 170 33.56 -7.29 -11.80
N THR A 171 34.47 -7.87 -11.02
CA THR A 171 34.42 -9.26 -10.56
C THR A 171 33.86 -9.41 -9.14
N ARG A 172 33.45 -8.31 -8.49
CA ARG A 172 33.06 -8.25 -7.07
C ARG A 172 31.60 -7.78 -6.90
N PRO A 173 30.61 -8.59 -7.32
CA PRO A 173 29.20 -8.25 -7.23
C PRO A 173 28.74 -7.92 -5.80
N GLU A 174 29.38 -8.48 -4.78
CA GLU A 174 29.12 -8.21 -3.37
C GLU A 174 29.31 -6.73 -2.99
N ILE A 175 30.14 -5.98 -3.73
CA ILE A 175 30.40 -4.55 -3.47
C ILE A 175 29.33 -3.66 -4.11
N TYR A 176 28.90 -3.94 -5.33
CA TYR A 176 28.09 -3.01 -6.11
C TYR A 176 26.61 -3.39 -6.25
N ARG A 177 26.24 -4.66 -5.99
CA ARG A 177 24.84 -5.11 -5.94
C ARG A 177 24.16 -4.79 -4.61
N SER A 178 24.96 -4.53 -3.58
CA SER A 178 24.52 -4.00 -2.30
C SER A 178 23.91 -2.60 -2.45
N ASN A 179 23.28 -2.09 -1.39
CA ASN A 179 22.61 -0.77 -1.37
C ASN A 179 23.60 0.42 -1.39
N VAL A 180 24.58 0.40 -2.29
CA VAL A 180 25.68 1.36 -2.41
C VAL A 180 25.38 2.33 -3.54
N ALA A 181 25.57 3.62 -3.28
CA ALA A 181 25.44 4.66 -4.30
C ALA A 181 26.59 4.60 -5.30
N TRP A 182 26.31 4.91 -6.57
CA TRP A 182 27.33 4.96 -7.61
C TRP A 182 28.50 5.89 -7.25
N GLN A 183 28.20 7.07 -6.69
CA GLN A 183 29.22 8.00 -6.17
C GLN A 183 30.12 7.35 -5.11
N THR A 184 29.58 6.50 -4.23
CA THR A 184 30.39 5.78 -3.24
C THR A 184 31.37 4.82 -3.94
N LEU A 185 30.94 4.09 -4.97
CA LEU A 185 31.81 3.21 -5.76
C LEU A 185 32.89 4.00 -6.51
N ALA A 186 32.52 5.13 -7.12
CA ALA A 186 33.44 6.04 -7.77
C ALA A 186 34.50 6.54 -6.80
N GLU A 187 34.08 6.95 -5.59
CA GLU A 187 34.97 7.45 -4.56
C GLU A 187 35.91 6.36 -4.02
N LEU A 188 35.38 5.15 -3.82
CA LEU A 188 36.12 3.98 -3.37
C LEU A 188 37.18 3.54 -4.41
N SER A 189 36.87 3.73 -5.70
CA SER A 189 37.77 3.43 -6.81
C SER A 189 38.85 4.49 -7.06
N ALA A 190 38.86 5.59 -6.32
CA ALA A 190 39.83 6.65 -6.51
C ALA A 190 41.26 6.23 -6.14
N THR A 191 42.20 6.74 -6.92
CA THR A 191 43.63 6.45 -6.80
C THR A 191 44.26 7.09 -5.56
N CYS A 192 43.69 8.20 -5.07
CA CYS A 192 44.13 8.89 -3.86
C CYS A 192 43.67 8.22 -2.56
N LEU A 193 42.80 7.19 -2.61
CA LEU A 193 42.41 6.44 -1.43
C LEU A 193 43.42 5.33 -1.13
N SER A 194 43.95 5.31 0.10
CA SER A 194 44.90 4.28 0.53
C SER A 194 44.28 2.87 0.42
N PRO A 195 45.05 1.82 0.06
CA PRO A 195 44.54 0.45 0.02
C PRO A 195 44.02 -0.05 1.38
N ALA A 196 44.52 0.49 2.49
CA ALA A 196 44.05 0.15 3.83
C ALA A 196 42.63 0.69 4.08
N HIS A 197 42.41 2.00 3.85
CA HIS A 197 41.09 2.60 3.99
C HIS A 197 40.09 2.00 3.01
N ARG A 198 40.49 1.75 1.76
CA ARG A 198 39.63 1.09 0.77
C ARG A 198 39.13 -0.27 1.27
N ARG A 199 40.04 -1.14 1.72
CA ARG A 199 39.67 -2.47 2.24
C ARG A 199 38.78 -2.39 3.47
N ASP A 200 38.95 -1.37 4.31
CA ASP A 200 38.07 -1.15 5.45
C ASP A 200 36.63 -0.85 5.02
N PHE A 201 36.45 0.12 4.12
CA PHE A 201 35.14 0.44 3.56
C PHE A 201 34.52 -0.73 2.79
N GLU A 202 35.32 -1.49 2.03
CA GLU A 202 34.86 -2.70 1.36
C GLU A 202 34.31 -3.74 2.35
N ARG A 203 35.01 -3.99 3.46
CA ARG A 203 34.53 -4.90 4.51
C ARG A 203 33.20 -4.44 5.09
N ARG A 204 33.08 -3.14 5.36
CA ARG A 204 31.84 -2.53 5.89
C ARG A 204 30.68 -2.67 4.91
N ILE A 205 30.92 -2.44 3.61
CA ILE A 205 29.92 -2.66 2.56
C ILE A 205 29.46 -4.13 2.55
N VAL A 206 30.39 -5.08 2.60
CA VAL A 206 30.08 -6.51 2.62
C VAL A 206 29.31 -6.92 3.89
N ALA A 207 29.62 -6.28 5.02
CA ALA A 207 28.87 -6.45 6.27
C ALA A 207 27.47 -5.80 6.27
N GLY A 208 27.10 -5.08 5.20
CA GLY A 208 25.82 -4.37 5.07
C GLY A 208 25.78 -3.03 5.81
N GLU A 209 26.91 -2.52 6.26
CA GLU A 209 26.99 -1.20 6.89
C GLU A 209 26.83 -0.07 5.87
N PRO A 210 26.15 1.02 6.25
CA PRO A 210 25.99 2.18 5.36
C PRO A 210 27.32 2.93 5.23
N VAL A 211 27.92 2.89 4.03
CA VAL A 211 29.12 3.69 3.68
C VAL A 211 28.73 4.82 2.73
N ARG A 212 29.11 6.06 3.07
CA ARG A 212 28.77 7.26 2.29
C ARG A 212 29.98 7.79 1.52
N ALA A 213 29.75 8.34 0.33
CA ALA A 213 30.79 8.98 -0.49
C ALA A 213 31.59 10.05 0.28
N LYS A 214 30.91 10.89 1.07
CA LYS A 214 31.54 11.94 1.89
C LYS A 214 32.53 11.40 2.92
N GLU A 215 32.24 10.23 3.49
CA GLU A 215 33.10 9.57 4.46
C GLU A 215 34.38 9.04 3.81
N ILE A 216 34.25 8.43 2.62
CA ILE A 216 35.40 8.00 1.82
C ILE A 216 36.23 9.20 1.38
N ALA A 217 35.59 10.30 0.97
CA ALA A 217 36.26 11.54 0.57
C ALA A 217 37.10 12.12 1.73
N ALA A 218 36.58 12.09 2.96
CA ALA A 218 37.30 12.54 4.14
C ALA A 218 38.49 11.64 4.50
N ALA A 219 38.47 10.35 4.15
CA ALA A 219 39.59 9.44 4.39
C ALA A 219 40.76 9.59 3.39
N ARG A 220 40.67 10.55 2.45
CA ARG A 220 41.71 10.91 1.48
C ARG A 220 42.62 12.04 1.96
N SER A 221 42.13 12.89 2.89
CA SER A 221 42.90 13.95 3.53
C SER A 221 43.76 13.38 4.65
#